data_AF-A0AAT9HYE0-F1
#
_entry.id   AF-A0AAT9HYE0-F1
#
_cell.length_a   1.000
_cell.length_b   1.000
_cell.length_c   1.000
_cell.angle_alpha   90.00
_cell.angle_beta   90.00
_cell.angle_gamma   90.00
#
_symmetry.space_group_name_H-M   'P 1'
#
loop_
_entity.id
_entity.type
_entity.pdbx_description
1 polymer ?
#
loop_
_entity_poly.entity_id
_entity_poly.type
_entity_poly.pdbx_seq_one_letter_code
_entity_poly.pdbx_strand_id
1 'polypeptide(L)'
;MSQPNAQAQVQHPQPSVGSIAAHRPHTVAGVVSDLEPDIDADLDGYEESPADGATPLPQGRFLDRERSWLAFNERVLELAEDPATPLLERANFLAIFASNLDEFFMVRVAGLKRRIATGVATRSASGLQPREVLEMIWARSRELMARHAACYHEDVAPALAEEGIHLVRWNELTEKEQARLFTLFRHQIFPVLTPLAVDPAHPSRTSPACP
;
A
#
# COMPACT_ATOMS: atom_id res chain seq x y z
N MET A 1 8.75 39.36 56.50
CA MET A 1 10.11 38.83 56.24
C MET A 1 9.98 37.42 55.71
N SER A 2 10.88 37.05 54.82
CA SER A 2 11.10 35.73 54.19
C SER A 2 10.46 35.51 52.83
N GLN A 3 11.39 35.47 51.88
CA GLN A 3 11.38 35.14 50.47
C GLN A 3 11.20 33.61 50.23
N PRO A 4 11.13 33.15 48.97
CA PRO A 4 10.51 31.90 48.53
C PRO A 4 11.49 30.72 48.54
N ASN A 5 10.95 29.49 48.58
CA ASN A 5 11.75 28.28 48.49
C ASN A 5 11.74 27.72 47.06
N ALA A 6 12.94 27.62 46.49
CA ALA A 6 13.24 27.01 45.21
C ALA A 6 13.18 25.48 45.32
N GLN A 7 12.48 24.83 44.41
CA GLN A 7 12.58 23.38 44.24
C GLN A 7 13.68 23.08 43.24
N ALA A 8 14.78 22.51 43.76
CA ALA A 8 15.90 22.00 42.99
C ALA A 8 15.49 20.70 42.28
N GLN A 9 15.62 20.68 40.94
CA GLN A 9 15.53 19.47 40.13
C GLN A 9 16.84 18.68 40.24
N VAL A 10 16.74 17.43 40.66
CA VAL A 10 17.85 16.46 40.67
C VAL A 10 17.97 15.86 39.27
N GLN A 11 19.12 16.06 38.64
CA GLN A 11 19.39 15.69 37.26
C GLN A 11 20.10 14.33 37.22
N HIS A 12 19.41 13.30 36.71
CA HIS A 12 20.02 11.99 36.44
C HIS A 12 20.74 12.04 35.08
N PRO A 13 22.01 11.59 34.98
CA PRO A 13 22.76 11.58 33.73
C PRO A 13 22.29 10.47 32.79
N GLN A 14 21.94 10.83 31.56
CA GLN A 14 21.68 9.90 30.46
C GLN A 14 23.02 9.55 29.77
N PRO A 15 23.28 8.27 29.44
CA PRO A 15 24.48 7.89 28.70
C PRO A 15 24.41 8.32 27.23
N SER A 16 25.49 8.93 26.75
CA SER A 16 25.66 9.35 25.35
C SER A 16 25.82 8.13 24.42
N VAL A 17 24.90 7.97 23.47
CA VAL A 17 25.00 6.94 22.43
C VAL A 17 26.02 7.41 21.38
N GLY A 18 27.17 6.73 21.35
CA GLY A 18 28.22 6.93 20.36
C GLY A 18 27.76 6.56 18.95
N SER A 19 28.14 7.39 17.99
CA SER A 19 27.88 7.23 16.56
C SER A 19 28.49 5.91 16.04
N ILE A 20 27.65 4.94 15.68
CA ILE A 20 28.09 3.68 15.07
C ILE A 20 28.28 3.92 13.57
N ALA A 21 29.55 3.88 13.16
CA ALA A 21 30.00 4.00 11.77
C ALA A 21 29.66 2.73 10.96
N ALA A 22 29.23 2.93 9.72
CA ALA A 22 28.99 1.87 8.75
C ALA A 22 30.28 1.11 8.41
N HIS A 23 30.23 -0.22 8.45
CA HIS A 23 31.30 -1.11 8.03
C HIS A 23 31.59 -0.97 6.54
N ARG A 24 32.87 -0.71 6.22
CA ARG A 24 33.41 -0.67 4.86
C ARG A 24 34.12 -2.01 4.60
N PRO A 25 33.83 -2.73 3.50
CA PRO A 25 34.54 -3.97 3.20
C PRO A 25 36.01 -3.68 2.85
N HIS A 26 36.89 -4.55 3.34
CA HIS A 26 38.33 -4.50 3.11
C HIS A 26 38.66 -4.94 1.68
N THR A 27 39.31 -4.06 0.91
CA THR A 27 39.91 -4.39 -0.39
C THR A 27 41.24 -5.11 -0.18
N VAL A 28 41.41 -6.25 -0.84
CA VAL A 28 42.69 -6.96 -0.93
C VAL A 28 43.65 -6.12 -1.77
N ALA A 29 44.78 -5.72 -1.17
CA ALA A 29 45.88 -5.09 -1.88
C ALA A 29 46.59 -6.13 -2.77
N GLY A 30 46.18 -6.20 -4.03
CA GLY A 30 46.89 -6.90 -5.10
C GLY A 30 47.53 -5.88 -6.03
N VAL A 31 48.85 -5.98 -6.17
CA VAL A 31 49.71 -5.12 -6.99
C VAL A 31 49.27 -5.12 -8.45
N VAL A 32 48.96 -3.93 -8.98
CA VAL A 32 49.13 -3.57 -10.38
C VAL A 32 49.95 -2.28 -10.39
N SER A 33 51.26 -2.47 -10.31
CA SER A 33 52.24 -1.50 -10.81
C SER A 33 52.18 -1.53 -12.34
N ASP A 34 52.44 -0.37 -12.94
CA ASP A 34 52.75 -0.16 -14.36
C ASP A 34 51.58 0.28 -15.25
N LEU A 35 50.98 1.42 -14.94
CA LEU A 35 50.46 2.36 -15.94
C LEU A 35 50.71 3.79 -15.45
N GLU A 36 51.53 4.54 -16.16
CA GLU A 36 51.88 5.94 -15.87
C GLU A 36 50.65 6.88 -15.96
N PRO A 37 50.61 7.98 -15.19
CA PRO A 37 49.52 8.95 -15.25
C PRO A 37 49.84 10.00 -16.32
N ASP A 38 49.38 9.77 -17.54
CA ASP A 38 49.28 10.84 -18.54
C ASP A 38 47.79 11.07 -18.83
N ILE A 39 47.13 11.78 -17.91
CA ILE A 39 45.78 12.32 -18.12
C ILE A 39 45.85 13.82 -17.89
N ASP A 40 46.59 14.48 -18.78
CA ASP A 40 46.37 15.88 -19.17
C ASP A 40 46.18 15.85 -20.69
N ALA A 41 45.02 15.35 -21.13
CA ALA A 41 44.62 15.33 -22.54
C ALA A 41 43.10 15.46 -22.62
N ASP A 42 42.65 16.69 -22.94
CA ASP A 42 41.43 17.02 -23.66
C ASP A 42 40.12 16.35 -23.19
N LEU A 43 39.48 16.99 -22.21
CA LEU A 43 38.08 16.76 -21.82
C LEU A 43 37.05 17.28 -22.85
N ASP A 44 37.48 17.58 -24.08
CA ASP A 44 36.61 18.07 -25.18
C ASP A 44 36.50 17.06 -26.35
N GLY A 45 36.82 15.79 -26.10
CA GLY A 45 36.90 14.74 -27.13
C GLY A 45 35.84 13.64 -27.07
N TYR A 46 34.70 13.81 -26.39
CA TYR A 46 33.55 12.96 -26.67
C TYR A 46 32.90 13.48 -27.95
N GLU A 47 33.46 13.08 -29.11
CA GLU A 47 32.70 13.16 -30.36
C GLU A 47 31.39 12.39 -30.14
N GLU A 48 30.27 13.12 -30.11
CA GLU A 48 28.95 12.55 -30.31
C GLU A 48 28.99 11.82 -31.65
N SER A 49 29.29 10.53 -31.63
CA SER A 49 29.05 9.67 -32.77
C SER A 49 27.58 9.85 -33.12
N PRO A 50 27.25 10.43 -34.29
CA PRO A 50 25.86 10.63 -34.66
C PRO A 50 25.28 9.23 -34.70
N ALA A 51 24.37 8.94 -33.77
CA ALA A 51 23.67 7.66 -33.72
C ALA A 51 22.92 7.51 -35.06
N ASP A 52 23.61 6.87 -36.00
CA ASP A 52 23.18 6.67 -37.36
C ASP A 52 21.89 5.84 -37.32
N GLY A 53 20.78 6.43 -37.76
CA GLY A 53 19.51 5.73 -37.94
C GLY A 53 18.93 5.06 -36.69
N ALA A 54 18.84 5.76 -35.56
CA ALA A 54 18.03 5.29 -34.43
C ALA A 54 16.57 5.09 -34.88
N THR A 55 16.26 3.86 -35.29
CA THR A 55 14.92 3.45 -35.65
C THR A 55 14.02 3.80 -34.47
N PRO A 56 12.89 4.53 -34.67
CA PRO A 56 12.02 4.88 -33.56
C PRO A 56 11.71 3.62 -32.76
N LEU A 57 12.04 3.65 -31.46
CA LEU A 57 11.78 2.51 -30.59
C LEU A 57 10.30 2.10 -30.75
N PRO A 58 9.99 0.80 -30.82
CA PRO A 58 8.64 0.33 -31.09
C PRO A 58 7.65 0.90 -30.08
N GLN A 59 6.51 1.38 -30.59
CA GLN A 59 5.41 1.88 -29.79
C GLN A 59 4.83 0.71 -28.94
N GLY A 60 4.43 0.98 -27.70
CA GLY A 60 3.86 -0.05 -26.79
C GLY A 60 4.87 -0.85 -25.98
N ARG A 61 6.14 -0.43 -25.89
CA ARG A 61 7.18 -1.12 -25.09
C ARG A 61 7.01 -1.03 -23.57
N PHE A 62 6.15 -0.12 -23.09
CA PHE A 62 5.91 0.10 -21.66
C PHE A 62 4.50 -0.32 -21.27
N LEU A 63 4.42 -1.05 -20.16
CA LEU A 63 3.16 -1.35 -19.48
C LEU A 63 2.70 -0.13 -18.68
N ASP A 64 1.38 0.07 -18.62
CA ASP A 64 0.81 1.07 -17.71
C ASP A 64 1.10 0.70 -16.26
N ARG A 65 1.48 1.71 -15.48
CA ARG A 65 1.78 1.54 -14.06
C ARG A 65 0.60 0.94 -13.31
N GLU A 66 -0.61 1.36 -13.63
CA GLU A 66 -1.86 0.90 -13.03
C GLU A 66 -2.13 -0.57 -13.37
N ARG A 67 -1.81 -0.99 -14.61
CA ARG A 67 -1.94 -2.39 -15.03
C ARG A 67 -0.91 -3.26 -14.32
N SER A 68 0.34 -2.82 -14.23
CA SER A 68 1.39 -3.52 -13.49
C SER A 68 1.04 -3.64 -12.00
N TRP A 69 0.44 -2.60 -11.41
CA TRP A 69 0.01 -2.63 -10.02
C TRP A 69 -1.12 -3.65 -9.79
N LEU A 70 -2.13 -3.68 -10.67
CA LEU A 70 -3.20 -4.69 -10.58
C LEU A 70 -2.68 -6.11 -10.78
N ALA A 71 -1.71 -6.31 -11.69
CA ALA A 71 -1.06 -7.60 -11.88
C ALA A 71 -0.24 -8.02 -10.65
N PHE A 72 0.40 -7.08 -9.96
CA PHE A 72 1.05 -7.37 -8.69
C PHE A 72 0.03 -7.80 -7.63
N ASN A 73 -1.07 -7.06 -7.48
CA ASN A 73 -2.08 -7.40 -6.48
C ASN A 73 -2.78 -8.73 -6.81
N GLU A 74 -2.91 -9.08 -8.09
CA GLU A 74 -3.33 -10.42 -8.50
C GLU A 74 -2.38 -11.52 -7.99
N ARG A 75 -1.06 -11.32 -8.02
CA ARG A 75 -0.12 -12.31 -7.45
C ARG A 75 -0.30 -12.49 -5.95
N VAL A 76 -0.67 -11.43 -5.23
CA VAL A 76 -1.04 -11.54 -3.80
C VAL A 76 -2.30 -12.39 -3.64
N LEU A 77 -3.30 -12.22 -4.52
CA LEU A 77 -4.50 -13.06 -4.49
C LEU A 77 -4.20 -14.52 -4.82
N GLU A 78 -3.32 -14.79 -5.79
CA GLU A 78 -2.91 -16.16 -6.13
C GLU A 78 -2.26 -16.88 -4.94
N LEU A 79 -1.53 -16.18 -4.07
CA LEU A 79 -0.99 -16.76 -2.82
C LEU A 79 -2.09 -17.16 -1.83
N ALA A 80 -3.21 -16.44 -1.82
CA ALA A 80 -4.39 -16.83 -1.03
C ALA A 80 -5.16 -18.01 -1.66
N GLU A 81 -5.16 -18.11 -2.98
CA GLU A 81 -5.79 -19.19 -3.73
C GLU A 81 -4.97 -20.50 -3.67
N ASP A 82 -3.66 -20.44 -3.41
CA ASP A 82 -2.78 -21.61 -3.34
C ASP A 82 -3.08 -22.52 -2.11
N PRO A 83 -3.51 -23.78 -2.31
CA PRO A 83 -3.72 -24.74 -1.23
C PRO A 83 -2.46 -25.17 -0.49
N ALA A 84 -1.26 -24.96 -1.07
CA ALA A 84 0.00 -25.26 -0.41
C ALA A 84 0.35 -24.23 0.69
N THR A 85 -0.30 -23.05 0.66
CA THR A 85 -0.12 -22.01 1.66
C THR A 85 -0.92 -22.35 2.93
N PRO A 86 -0.33 -22.20 4.14
CA PRO A 86 -1.07 -22.43 5.39
C PRO A 86 -2.34 -21.60 5.48
N LEU A 87 -3.40 -22.17 6.07
CA LEU A 87 -4.75 -21.59 6.06
C LEU A 87 -4.82 -20.15 6.61
N LEU A 88 -4.14 -19.89 7.74
CA LEU A 88 -4.11 -18.54 8.33
C LEU A 88 -3.33 -17.54 7.45
N GLU A 89 -2.29 -18.01 6.75
CA GLU A 89 -1.55 -17.17 5.80
C GLU A 89 -2.40 -16.86 4.57
N ARG A 90 -3.22 -17.81 4.09
CA ARG A 90 -4.20 -17.54 3.03
C ARG A 90 -5.20 -16.46 3.44
N ALA A 91 -5.74 -16.54 4.66
CA ALA A 91 -6.62 -15.51 5.20
C ALA A 91 -5.91 -14.15 5.33
N ASN A 92 -4.62 -14.14 5.70
CA ASN A 92 -3.80 -12.95 5.75
C ASN A 92 -3.60 -12.33 4.35
N PHE A 93 -3.28 -13.14 3.34
CA PHE A 93 -3.16 -12.66 1.96
C PHE A 93 -4.47 -12.10 1.40
N LEU A 94 -5.63 -12.67 1.75
CA LEU A 94 -6.94 -12.09 1.42
C LEU A 94 -7.12 -10.71 2.04
N ALA A 95 -6.68 -10.51 3.28
CA ALA A 95 -6.74 -9.21 3.96
C ALA A 95 -5.77 -8.19 3.33
N ILE A 96 -4.54 -8.62 3.02
CA ILE A 96 -3.53 -7.78 2.35
C ILE A 96 -4.02 -7.35 0.97
N PHE A 97 -4.57 -8.27 0.17
CA PHE A 97 -5.14 -7.97 -1.15
C PHE A 97 -6.21 -6.87 -1.06
N ALA A 98 -7.13 -6.99 -0.10
CA ALA A 98 -8.23 -6.04 0.09
C ALA A 98 -7.72 -4.65 0.52
N SER A 99 -6.79 -4.62 1.48
CA SER A 99 -6.17 -3.37 1.96
C SER A 99 -5.40 -2.65 0.84
N ASN A 100 -4.61 -3.39 0.07
CA ASN A 100 -3.87 -2.83 -1.06
C ASN A 100 -4.83 -2.24 -2.11
N LEU A 101 -5.92 -2.96 -2.40
CA LEU A 101 -6.91 -2.51 -3.38
C LEU A 101 -7.58 -1.20 -2.93
N ASP A 102 -7.93 -1.09 -1.65
CA ASP A 102 -8.50 0.14 -1.08
C ASP A 102 -7.54 1.33 -1.21
N GLU A 103 -6.26 1.16 -0.84
CA GLU A 103 -5.23 2.20 -1.02
C GLU A 103 -5.10 2.62 -2.48
N PHE A 104 -5.14 1.66 -3.41
CA PHE A 104 -5.08 1.94 -4.83
C PHE A 104 -6.27 2.81 -5.30
N PHE A 105 -7.48 2.51 -4.84
CA PHE A 105 -8.64 3.34 -5.17
C PHE A 105 -8.59 4.73 -4.53
N MET A 106 -8.21 4.81 -3.25
CA MET A 106 -8.12 6.07 -2.52
C MET A 106 -7.06 7.02 -3.10
N VAL A 107 -5.88 6.50 -3.46
CA VAL A 107 -4.76 7.34 -3.89
C VAL A 107 -4.68 7.43 -5.42
N ARG A 108 -4.63 6.29 -6.12
CA ARG A 108 -4.33 6.26 -7.57
C ARG A 108 -5.53 6.61 -8.41
N VAL A 109 -6.68 5.98 -8.15
CA VAL A 109 -7.90 6.24 -8.93
C VAL A 109 -8.41 7.65 -8.68
N ALA A 110 -8.30 8.17 -7.45
CA ALA A 110 -8.60 9.58 -7.16
C ALA A 110 -7.70 10.54 -7.95
N GLY A 111 -6.39 10.28 -7.98
CA GLY A 111 -5.44 11.08 -8.78
C GLY A 111 -5.75 11.03 -10.29
N LEU A 112 -6.08 9.85 -10.82
CA LEU A 112 -6.48 9.70 -12.22
C LEU A 112 -7.76 10.47 -12.54
N LYS A 113 -8.79 10.38 -11.69
CA LYS A 113 -10.04 11.15 -11.83
C LYS A 113 -9.80 12.66 -11.79
N ARG A 114 -8.90 13.13 -10.93
CA ARG A 114 -8.52 14.56 -10.86
C ARG A 114 -7.92 15.04 -12.19
N ARG A 115 -7.01 14.26 -12.78
CA ARG A 115 -6.40 14.57 -14.09
C ARG A 115 -7.42 14.60 -15.22
N ILE A 116 -8.39 13.67 -15.20
CA ILE A 116 -9.50 13.65 -16.14
C ILE A 116 -10.35 14.92 -16.00
N ALA A 117 -10.67 15.32 -14.76
CA ALA A 117 -11.48 16.51 -14.48
C ALA A 117 -10.80 17.82 -14.88
N THR A 118 -9.47 17.93 -14.72
CA THR A 118 -8.71 19.11 -15.12
C THR A 118 -8.39 19.16 -16.62
N GLY A 119 -8.80 18.15 -17.40
CA GLY A 119 -8.56 18.09 -18.85
C GLY A 119 -7.09 17.86 -19.22
N VAL A 120 -6.26 17.42 -18.28
CA VAL A 120 -4.84 17.10 -18.54
C VAL A 120 -4.77 15.77 -19.29
N ALA A 121 -4.86 15.84 -20.62
CA ALA A 121 -4.85 14.71 -21.54
C ALA A 121 -3.43 14.19 -21.82
N THR A 122 -2.62 14.01 -20.78
CA THR A 122 -1.35 13.30 -20.93
C THR A 122 -1.66 11.82 -21.10
N ARG A 123 -1.45 11.29 -22.32
CA ARG A 123 -1.54 9.85 -22.62
C ARG A 123 -0.62 9.07 -21.67
N SER A 124 -1.03 7.86 -21.32
CA SER A 124 -0.23 6.97 -20.49
C SER A 124 1.03 6.50 -21.22
N ALA A 125 1.93 5.81 -20.51
CA ALA A 125 3.16 5.26 -21.08
C ALA A 125 2.90 4.23 -22.19
N SER A 126 1.74 3.57 -22.17
CA SER A 126 1.27 2.66 -23.23
C SER A 126 0.52 3.36 -24.38
N GLY A 127 0.23 4.65 -24.24
CA GLY A 127 -0.51 5.45 -25.23
C GLY A 127 -2.02 5.59 -24.98
N LEU A 128 -2.56 4.95 -23.93
CA LEU A 128 -3.97 5.00 -23.57
C LEU A 128 -4.39 6.39 -23.05
N GLN A 129 -5.64 6.75 -23.33
CA GLN A 129 -6.29 7.91 -22.74
C GLN A 129 -6.63 7.65 -21.26
N PRO A 130 -6.60 8.67 -20.39
CA PRO A 130 -6.93 8.51 -18.97
C PRO A 130 -8.29 7.83 -18.70
N ARG A 131 -9.29 8.03 -19.57
CA ARG A 131 -10.59 7.35 -19.48
C ARG A 131 -10.50 5.86 -19.80
N GLU A 132 -9.72 5.48 -20.80
CA GLU A 132 -9.51 4.07 -21.17
C GLU A 132 -8.77 3.33 -20.06
N VAL A 133 -7.80 3.97 -19.42
CA VAL A 133 -7.10 3.43 -18.23
C VAL A 133 -8.09 3.23 -17.08
N LEU A 134 -9.01 4.16 -16.86
CA LEU A 134 -10.03 4.03 -15.80
C LEU A 134 -10.97 2.85 -16.06
N GLU A 135 -11.46 2.70 -17.30
CA GLU A 135 -12.32 1.56 -17.67
C GLU A 135 -11.58 0.22 -17.52
N MET A 136 -10.31 0.15 -17.94
CA MET A 136 -9.46 -1.03 -17.74
C MET A 136 -9.33 -1.38 -16.26
N ILE A 137 -9.08 -0.38 -15.40
CA ILE A 137 -9.01 -0.57 -13.94
C ILE A 137 -10.31 -1.16 -13.41
N TRP A 138 -11.46 -0.60 -13.82
CA TRP A 138 -12.77 -1.02 -13.34
C TRP A 138 -13.11 -2.46 -13.76
N ALA A 139 -12.81 -2.82 -15.00
CA ALA A 139 -13.02 -4.18 -15.50
C ALA A 139 -12.16 -5.17 -14.71
N ARG A 140 -10.86 -4.88 -14.57
CA ARG A 140 -9.92 -5.79 -13.93
C ARG A 140 -10.14 -5.89 -12.41
N SER A 141 -10.44 -4.78 -11.74
CA SER A 141 -10.69 -4.81 -10.29
C SER A 141 -11.93 -5.63 -9.94
N ARG A 142 -12.99 -5.55 -10.77
CA ARG A 142 -14.20 -6.36 -10.58
C ARG A 142 -13.94 -7.85 -10.67
N GLU A 143 -13.15 -8.27 -11.65
CA GLU A 143 -12.75 -9.66 -11.81
C GLU A 143 -11.96 -10.17 -10.60
N LEU A 144 -10.96 -9.40 -10.14
CA LEU A 144 -10.15 -9.76 -8.99
C LEU A 144 -10.98 -9.78 -7.69
N MET A 145 -11.92 -8.85 -7.51
CA MET A 145 -12.84 -8.85 -6.38
C MET A 145 -13.77 -10.06 -6.37
N ALA A 146 -14.25 -10.50 -7.55
CA ALA A 146 -15.09 -11.68 -7.66
C ALA A 146 -14.30 -12.94 -7.27
N ARG A 147 -13.06 -13.07 -7.74
CA ARG A 147 -12.14 -14.15 -7.33
C ARG A 147 -11.84 -14.12 -5.82
N HIS A 148 -11.56 -12.95 -5.26
CA HIS A 148 -11.33 -12.78 -3.82
C HIS A 148 -12.54 -13.23 -3.00
N ALA A 149 -13.75 -12.83 -3.39
CA ALA A 149 -14.98 -13.23 -2.71
C ALA A 149 -15.20 -14.75 -2.81
N ALA A 150 -14.97 -15.34 -3.98
CA ALA A 150 -15.07 -16.79 -4.17
C ALA A 150 -14.05 -17.53 -3.29
N CYS A 151 -12.77 -17.17 -3.34
CA CYS A 151 -11.73 -17.78 -2.52
C CYS A 151 -12.05 -17.70 -1.02
N TYR A 152 -12.57 -16.56 -0.55
CA TYR A 152 -12.99 -16.42 0.84
C TYR A 152 -14.19 -17.31 1.19
N HIS A 153 -15.27 -17.27 0.39
CA HIS A 153 -16.52 -17.94 0.72
C HIS A 153 -16.52 -19.44 0.47
N GLU A 154 -15.85 -19.89 -0.59
CA GLU A 154 -15.88 -21.26 -1.07
C GLU A 154 -14.73 -22.10 -0.47
N ASP A 155 -13.59 -21.48 -0.15
CA ASP A 155 -12.41 -22.21 0.32
C ASP A 155 -11.99 -21.83 1.76
N VAL A 156 -11.66 -20.56 2.01
CA VAL A 156 -10.99 -20.15 3.25
C VAL A 156 -11.95 -20.18 4.45
N ALA A 157 -13.16 -19.63 4.32
CA ALA A 157 -14.12 -19.59 5.41
C ALA A 157 -14.60 -20.99 5.84
N PRO A 158 -14.92 -21.93 4.93
CA PRO A 158 -15.23 -23.30 5.30
C PRO A 158 -14.05 -24.01 5.97
N ALA A 159 -12.83 -23.90 5.43
CA ALA A 159 -11.65 -24.52 6.03
C ALA A 159 -11.34 -23.97 7.43
N LEU A 160 -11.57 -22.67 7.67
CA LEU A 160 -11.45 -22.10 9.02
C LEU A 160 -12.50 -22.69 9.99
N ALA A 161 -13.72 -22.89 9.51
CA ALA A 161 -14.79 -23.48 10.32
C ALA A 161 -14.48 -24.94 10.69
N GLU A 162 -13.83 -25.71 9.82
CA GLU A 162 -13.38 -27.08 10.12
C GLU A 162 -12.34 -27.11 11.25
N GLU A 163 -11.47 -26.11 11.31
CA GLU A 163 -10.50 -25.89 12.40
C GLU A 163 -11.11 -25.23 13.65
N GLY A 164 -12.44 -25.05 13.69
CA GLY A 164 -13.17 -24.46 14.83
C GLY A 164 -13.13 -22.93 14.90
N ILE A 165 -12.66 -22.26 13.84
CA ILE A 165 -12.63 -20.80 13.73
C ILE A 165 -13.85 -20.35 12.91
N HIS A 166 -14.89 -19.89 13.61
CA HIS A 166 -16.15 -19.47 12.98
C HIS A 166 -16.28 -17.95 12.94
N LEU A 167 -16.55 -17.40 11.75
CA LEU A 167 -17.05 -16.04 11.60
C LEU A 167 -18.59 -16.06 11.59
N VAL A 168 -19.17 -15.79 12.75
CA VAL A 168 -20.63 -15.84 12.95
C VAL A 168 -21.29 -14.47 12.80
N ARG A 169 -22.49 -14.46 12.23
CA ARG A 169 -23.36 -13.29 12.12
C ARG A 169 -24.30 -13.18 13.32
N TRP A 170 -24.89 -12.00 13.51
CA TRP A 170 -25.78 -11.72 14.64
C TRP A 170 -26.90 -12.76 14.82
N ASN A 171 -27.50 -13.19 13.70
CA ASN A 171 -28.58 -14.17 13.66
C ASN A 171 -28.14 -15.61 13.97
N GLU A 172 -26.83 -15.89 13.96
CA GLU A 172 -26.26 -17.21 14.25
C GLU A 172 -25.85 -17.35 15.73
N LEU A 173 -25.88 -16.24 16.48
CA LEU A 173 -25.54 -16.21 17.90
C LEU A 173 -26.70 -16.70 18.77
N THR A 174 -26.35 -17.40 19.85
CA THR A 174 -27.31 -17.76 20.90
C THR A 174 -27.79 -16.52 21.66
N GLU A 175 -28.96 -16.59 22.30
CA GLU A 175 -29.49 -15.49 23.11
C GLU A 175 -28.52 -15.03 24.22
N LYS A 176 -27.76 -15.98 24.79
CA LYS A 176 -26.74 -15.68 25.81
C LYS A 176 -25.57 -14.88 25.24
N GLU A 177 -25.10 -15.23 24.05
CA GLU A 177 -24.03 -14.51 23.36
C GLU A 177 -24.50 -13.13 22.93
N GLN A 178 -25.71 -13.02 22.40
CA GLN A 178 -26.33 -11.74 22.05
C GLN A 178 -26.45 -10.82 23.27
N ALA A 179 -26.91 -11.33 24.41
CA ALA A 179 -27.00 -10.55 25.65
C ALA A 179 -25.62 -10.05 26.13
N ARG A 180 -24.59 -10.89 26.01
CA ARG A 180 -23.20 -10.51 26.32
C ARG A 180 -22.69 -9.42 25.38
N LEU A 181 -22.88 -9.57 24.07
CA LEU A 181 -22.49 -8.56 23.08
C LEU A 181 -23.27 -7.25 23.25
N PHE A 182 -24.55 -7.31 23.59
CA PHE A 182 -25.35 -6.12 23.87
C PHE A 182 -24.81 -5.35 25.08
N THR A 183 -24.41 -6.08 26.13
CA THR A 183 -23.76 -5.47 27.31
C THR A 183 -22.42 -4.83 26.92
N LEU A 184 -21.59 -5.53 26.15
CA LEU A 184 -20.33 -4.98 25.63
C LEU A 184 -20.56 -3.71 24.81
N PHE A 185 -21.53 -3.75 23.89
CA PHE A 185 -21.90 -2.61 23.05
C PHE A 185 -22.30 -1.42 23.91
N ARG A 186 -23.22 -1.59 24.85
CA ARG A 186 -23.75 -0.48 25.66
C ARG A 186 -22.69 0.16 26.58
N HIS A 187 -21.79 -0.65 27.11
CA HIS A 187 -20.81 -0.19 28.11
C HIS A 187 -19.48 0.28 27.52
N GLN A 188 -19.06 -0.25 26.36
CA GLN A 188 -17.73 0.03 25.80
C GLN A 188 -17.78 0.68 24.41
N ILE A 189 -18.73 0.29 23.55
CA ILE A 189 -18.78 0.76 22.16
C ILE A 189 -19.64 2.02 22.01
N PHE A 190 -20.87 2.00 22.54
CA PHE A 190 -21.81 3.12 22.44
C PHE A 190 -21.27 4.44 22.97
N PRO A 191 -20.53 4.51 24.11
CA PRO A 191 -20.02 5.77 24.63
C PRO A 191 -19.01 6.49 23.72
N VAL A 192 -18.34 5.75 22.82
CA VAL A 192 -17.38 6.32 21.86
C VAL A 192 -18.01 6.61 20.50
N LEU A 193 -19.24 6.14 20.24
CA LEU A 193 -19.95 6.43 19.00
C LEU A 193 -20.65 7.79 19.10
N THR A 194 -20.34 8.68 18.14
CA THR A 194 -21.13 9.88 17.91
C THR A 194 -22.05 9.63 16.72
N PRO A 195 -23.35 9.38 16.92
CA PRO A 195 -24.27 9.13 15.82
C PRO A 195 -24.38 10.38 14.93
N LEU A 196 -24.04 10.22 13.65
CA LEU A 196 -24.23 11.27 12.65
C LEU A 196 -25.61 11.09 12.03
N ALA A 197 -26.53 12.01 12.34
CA ALA A 197 -27.83 12.05 11.67
C ALA A 197 -27.63 12.61 10.25
N VAL A 198 -28.09 11.85 9.24
CA VAL A 198 -28.20 12.32 7.86
C VAL A 198 -29.66 12.63 7.61
N ASP A 199 -30.00 13.92 7.51
CA ASP A 199 -31.33 14.40 7.11
C ASP A 199 -31.24 14.92 5.66
N PRO A 200 -32.16 14.56 4.75
CA PRO A 200 -32.21 15.12 3.40
C PRO A 200 -32.18 16.67 3.33
N ALA A 201 -32.62 17.39 4.37
CA ALA A 201 -32.49 18.85 4.46
C ALA A 201 -31.09 19.35 4.89
N HIS A 202 -30.26 18.47 5.45
CA HIS A 202 -28.92 18.76 5.97
C HIS A 202 -27.95 17.63 5.58
N PRO A 203 -27.39 17.65 4.36
CA PRO A 203 -26.38 16.67 3.98
C PRO A 203 -25.20 16.74 4.96
N SER A 204 -24.83 15.58 5.52
CA SER A 204 -23.80 15.47 6.55
C SER A 204 -22.50 16.11 6.08
N ARG A 205 -22.15 17.25 6.69
CA ARG A 205 -21.03 18.10 6.32
C ARG A 205 -19.73 17.62 6.94
N THR A 206 -19.41 16.33 6.85
CA THR A 206 -18.09 15.74 7.17
C THR A 206 -18.14 14.25 6.89
N SER A 207 -17.64 13.82 5.74
CA SER A 207 -17.06 12.48 5.62
C SER A 207 -15.56 12.64 5.84
N PRO A 208 -14.92 11.87 6.74
CA PRO A 208 -13.48 11.96 6.99
C PRO A 208 -12.57 11.48 5.83
N ALA A 209 -13.12 11.28 4.63
CA ALA A 209 -12.38 10.85 3.45
C ALA A 209 -12.27 11.96 2.38
N CYS A 210 -11.47 12.99 2.64
CA CYS A 210 -10.81 13.84 1.63
C CYS A 210 -9.91 14.91 2.30
N PRO A 211 -8.58 14.77 2.27
CA PRO A 211 -7.68 15.91 2.14
C PRO A 211 -7.58 16.42 0.69
#